data_AF-A0AAC9NYT5-F1
#
_entry.id   AF-A0AAC9NYT5-F1
#
_cell.length_a   1.000
_cell.length_b   1.000
_cell.length_c   1.000
_cell.angle_alpha   90.00
_cell.angle_beta   90.00
_cell.angle_gamma   90.00
#
_symmetry.space_group_name_H-M   'P 1'
#
loop_
_entity.id
_entity.type
_entity.pdbx_description
1 polymer ?
#
loop_
_entity_poly.entity_id
_entity_poly.type
_entity_poly.pdbx_seq_one_letter_code
_entity_poly.pdbx_strand_id
1 'polypeptide(L)'
;MTMEAEAGDRVRITLGRGLFVCVVGPSGAGKDTLIDHARRRLAGEGDRFVFPRRLVTRAASTAEDHDVLSEEAFGAGVAGGAFSLYWRAHGLGYALPRSVEAALADGAVVVSNISRAQVAAARAAFARIAVVSVTAPDAVIAGRLAARGRESAETITARLARGKAVMPDRAPDLTIVNDGSVEAAGEKLVAFLRGALRD
;
A
#
# COMPACT_ATOMS: atom_id res chain seq x y z
N MET A 1 -30.53 -6.76 -3.82
CA MET A 1 -30.54 -6.34 -2.40
C MET A 1 -29.16 -5.79 -2.10
N THR A 2 -28.99 -4.49 -2.36
CA THR A 2 -27.72 -3.77 -2.24
C THR A 2 -27.67 -3.24 -0.82
N MET A 3 -26.71 -3.70 -0.01
CA MET A 3 -26.43 -3.10 1.28
C MET A 3 -25.31 -2.09 1.08
N GLU A 4 -25.69 -0.83 1.00
CA GLU A 4 -24.79 0.30 1.15
C GLU A 4 -24.36 0.35 2.62
N ALA A 5 -23.05 0.30 2.86
CA ALA A 5 -22.50 0.43 4.21
C ALA A 5 -22.52 1.91 4.61
N GLU A 6 -23.37 2.26 5.57
CA GLU A 6 -23.39 3.59 6.18
C GLU A 6 -22.09 3.86 6.92
N ALA A 7 -21.41 4.94 6.51
CA ALA A 7 -20.24 5.48 7.19
C ALA A 7 -20.67 6.10 8.53
N GLY A 8 -20.34 5.42 9.63
CA GLY A 8 -20.55 5.93 10.97
C GLY A 8 -19.68 7.16 11.25
N ASP A 9 -20.36 8.27 11.54
CA ASP A 9 -19.79 9.59 11.76
C ASP A 9 -18.92 9.64 13.04
N ARG A 10 -17.62 9.91 12.86
CA ARG A 10 -16.70 10.33 13.93
C ARG A 10 -15.73 11.35 13.37
N VAL A 11 -16.07 12.63 13.51
CA VAL A 11 -15.13 13.73 13.35
C VAL A 11 -14.07 13.65 14.47
N ARG A 12 -12.89 13.10 14.16
CA ARG A 12 -11.68 13.36 14.93
C ARG A 12 -10.86 14.40 14.17
N ILE A 13 -10.92 15.65 14.62
CA ILE A 13 -9.94 16.65 14.22
C ILE A 13 -8.62 16.28 14.89
N THR A 14 -7.77 15.53 14.19
CA THR A 14 -6.38 15.36 14.56
C THR A 14 -5.57 16.32 13.71
N LEU A 15 -5.11 17.41 14.31
CA LEU A 15 -4.18 18.40 13.73
C LEU A 15 -2.77 17.81 13.52
N GLY A 16 -2.67 16.56 13.07
CA GLY A 16 -1.41 15.90 12.75
C GLY A 16 -0.98 16.28 11.34
N ARG A 17 0.24 16.79 11.19
CA ARG A 17 0.86 17.08 9.88
C ARG A 17 1.24 15.83 9.09
N GLY A 18 1.10 14.63 9.66
CA GLY A 18 1.58 13.38 9.07
C GLY A 18 0.88 13.04 7.75
N LEU A 19 1.60 12.34 6.89
CA LEU A 19 1.15 12.01 5.53
C LEU A 19 1.07 10.50 5.36
N PHE A 20 -0.10 10.00 4.96
CA PHE A 20 -0.24 8.61 4.53
C PHE A 20 0.08 8.49 3.03
N VAL A 21 1.13 7.77 2.67
CA VAL A 21 1.55 7.54 1.29
C VAL A 21 1.09 6.15 0.83
N CYS A 22 0.09 6.14 -0.05
CA CYS A 22 -0.43 4.95 -0.70
C CYS A 22 0.44 4.57 -1.89
N VAL A 23 1.16 3.46 -1.80
CA VAL A 23 1.87 2.88 -2.95
C VAL A 23 0.93 1.88 -3.65
N VAL A 24 0.57 2.18 -4.89
CA VAL A 24 -0.40 1.39 -5.67
C VAL A 24 0.18 0.98 -7.02
N GLY A 25 -0.43 0.01 -7.69
CA GLY A 25 0.03 -0.48 -9.00
C GLY A 25 -0.18 -1.97 -9.21
N PRO A 26 0.00 -2.49 -10.43
CA PRO A 26 -0.21 -3.90 -10.74
C PRO A 26 0.73 -4.82 -9.93
N SER A 27 0.32 -6.07 -9.73
CA SER A 27 1.23 -7.08 -9.19
C SER A 27 2.39 -7.29 -10.17
N GLY A 28 3.62 -7.47 -9.68
CA GLY A 28 4.82 -7.54 -10.52
C GLY A 28 5.44 -6.19 -10.90
N ALA A 29 4.80 -5.06 -10.57
CA ALA A 29 5.38 -3.72 -10.78
C ALA A 29 6.59 -3.41 -9.87
N GLY A 30 6.85 -4.23 -8.84
CA GLY A 30 7.98 -4.06 -7.92
C GLY A 30 7.73 -3.11 -6.75
N LYS A 31 6.46 -2.87 -6.38
CA LYS A 31 6.08 -1.98 -5.25
C LYS A 31 6.84 -2.28 -3.96
N ASP A 32 6.78 -3.53 -3.48
CA ASP A 32 7.41 -3.91 -2.21
C ASP A 32 8.93 -3.75 -2.30
N THR A 33 9.53 -4.08 -3.45
CA THR A 33 10.97 -3.84 -3.71
C THR A 33 11.36 -2.37 -3.59
N LEU A 34 10.55 -1.44 -4.12
CA LEU A 34 10.81 0.00 -3.99
C LEU A 34 10.57 0.50 -2.56
N ILE A 35 9.55 -0.01 -1.88
CA ILE A 35 9.28 0.30 -0.47
C ILE A 35 10.44 -0.18 0.41
N ASP A 36 10.96 -1.38 0.18
CA ASP A 36 12.10 -1.94 0.91
C ASP A 36 13.40 -1.16 0.63
N HIS A 37 13.59 -0.70 -0.61
CA HIS A 37 14.67 0.24 -0.95
C HIS A 37 14.55 1.53 -0.14
N ALA A 38 13.37 2.16 -0.16
CA ALA A 38 13.12 3.39 0.58
C ALA A 38 13.30 3.21 2.10
N ARG A 39 12.80 2.09 2.66
CA ARG A 39 12.97 1.73 4.08
C ARG A 39 14.45 1.68 4.45
N ARG A 40 15.28 0.98 3.67
CA ARG A 40 16.73 0.90 3.92
C ARG A 40 17.41 2.25 3.78
N ARG A 41 17.05 3.03 2.75
CA ARG A 41 17.66 4.32 2.46
C ARG A 41 17.37 5.39 3.51
N LEU A 42 16.21 5.29 4.17
CA LEU A 42 15.68 6.25 5.14
C LEU A 42 15.84 5.79 6.61
N ALA A 43 16.39 4.60 6.87
CA ALA A 43 16.50 4.04 8.22
C ALA A 43 17.27 4.92 9.22
N GLY A 44 18.21 5.75 8.74
CA GLY A 44 18.97 6.69 9.57
C GLY A 44 18.27 8.03 9.85
N GLU A 45 17.03 8.22 9.39
CA GLU A 45 16.32 9.49 9.52
C GLU A 45 15.34 9.52 10.70
N GLY A 46 15.40 8.55 11.62
CA GLY A 46 14.54 8.45 12.80
C GLY A 46 13.08 8.14 12.45
N ASP A 47 12.15 8.49 13.33
CA ASP A 47 10.73 8.12 13.22
C ASP A 47 9.93 8.96 12.21
N ARG A 48 10.62 9.78 11.41
CA ARG A 48 10.01 10.61 10.35
C ARG A 48 9.38 9.79 9.24
N PHE A 49 9.85 8.56 9.02
CA PHE A 49 9.35 7.65 8.00
C PHE A 49 8.98 6.30 8.61
N VAL A 50 7.73 5.92 8.49
CA VAL A 50 7.21 4.66 9.06
C VAL A 50 6.73 3.75 7.95
N PHE A 51 7.22 2.51 7.96
CA PHE A 51 6.89 1.47 6.99
C PHE A 51 6.17 0.31 7.70
N PRO A 52 4.86 0.45 7.97
CA PRO A 52 4.12 -0.53 8.76
C PRO A 52 4.11 -1.90 8.08
N ARG A 53 4.28 -2.94 8.88
CA ARG A 53 4.02 -4.32 8.46
C ARG A 53 2.50 -4.48 8.29
N ARG A 54 2.08 -5.02 7.15
CA ARG A 54 0.66 -5.31 6.90
C ARG A 54 0.28 -6.58 7.64
N LEU A 55 -0.93 -6.63 8.17
CA LEU A 55 -1.53 -7.85 8.71
C LEU A 55 -2.32 -8.53 7.59
N VAL A 56 -2.07 -9.82 7.33
CA VAL A 56 -2.73 -10.54 6.24
C VAL A 56 -3.21 -11.91 6.70
N THR A 57 -4.39 -12.33 6.23
CA THR A 57 -4.95 -13.65 6.58
C THR A 57 -4.35 -14.85 5.84
N ARG A 58 -3.15 -14.68 5.29
CA ARG A 58 -2.39 -15.75 4.64
C ARG A 58 -1.16 -16.08 5.47
N ALA A 59 -0.69 -17.32 5.35
CA ALA A 59 0.59 -17.71 5.93
C ALA A 59 1.73 -16.81 5.39
N ALA A 60 2.68 -16.47 6.28
CA ALA A 60 3.87 -15.72 5.91
C ALA A 60 4.59 -16.44 4.76
N SER A 61 5.06 -15.66 3.79
CA SER A 61 5.81 -16.18 2.64
C SER A 61 7.07 -15.36 2.46
N THR A 62 8.15 -15.97 1.97
CA THR A 62 9.42 -15.29 1.66
C THR A 62 9.30 -14.12 0.65
N ALA A 63 8.17 -14.00 -0.04
CA ALA A 63 7.96 -13.02 -1.10
C ALA A 63 7.46 -11.63 -0.65
N GLU A 64 6.85 -11.52 0.54
CA GLU A 64 6.34 -10.23 1.06
C GLU A 64 6.44 -10.23 2.58
N ASP A 65 7.04 -9.20 3.15
CA ASP A 65 7.15 -9.04 4.60
C ASP A 65 5.82 -8.52 5.17
N HIS A 66 5.12 -9.38 5.91
CA HIS A 66 3.82 -9.11 6.53
C HIS A 66 3.65 -9.94 7.80
N ASP A 67 2.79 -9.48 8.69
CA ASP A 67 2.38 -10.22 9.89
C ASP A 67 1.15 -11.05 9.57
N VAL A 68 1.13 -12.27 10.10
CA VAL A 68 0.04 -13.22 9.88
C VAL A 68 -1.07 -12.96 10.88
N LEU A 69 -2.31 -12.98 10.39
CA LEU A 69 -3.51 -12.88 11.21
C LEU A 69 -4.45 -14.04 10.87
N SER A 70 -5.10 -14.68 11.83
CA SER A 70 -6.14 -15.67 11.47
C SER A 70 -7.40 -14.95 10.94
N GLU A 71 -8.27 -15.67 10.23
CA GLU A 71 -9.55 -15.09 9.79
C GLU A 71 -10.43 -14.68 10.98
N GLU A 72 -10.39 -15.44 12.08
CA GLU A 72 -11.10 -15.11 13.33
C GLU A 72 -10.54 -13.84 13.95
N ALA A 73 -9.22 -13.71 14.02
CA ALA A 73 -8.56 -12.53 14.56
C ALA A 73 -8.77 -11.29 13.66
N PHE A 74 -8.86 -11.46 12.34
CA PHE A 74 -9.26 -10.41 11.42
C PHE A 74 -10.71 -9.96 11.68
N GLY A 75 -11.65 -10.90 11.80
CA GLY A 75 -13.04 -10.60 12.12
C GLY A 75 -13.21 -9.87 13.45
N ALA A 76 -12.56 -10.36 14.50
CA ALA A 76 -12.57 -9.73 15.82
C ALA A 76 -11.93 -8.34 15.80
N GLY A 77 -10.81 -8.18 15.08
CA GLY A 77 -10.14 -6.90 14.92
C GLY A 77 -10.98 -5.87 14.17
N VAL A 78 -11.71 -6.28 13.13
CA VAL A 78 -12.67 -5.41 12.43
C VAL A 78 -13.80 -4.97 13.36
N ALA A 79 -14.43 -5.91 14.05
CA ALA A 79 -15.54 -5.62 14.97
C ALA A 79 -15.12 -4.73 16.15
N GLY A 80 -13.91 -4.94 16.68
CA GLY A 80 -13.35 -4.17 17.79
C GLY A 80 -12.65 -2.87 17.39
N GLY A 81 -12.55 -2.55 16.10
CA GLY A 81 -11.84 -1.36 15.63
C GLY A 81 -10.33 -1.41 15.90
N ALA A 82 -9.69 -2.57 15.75
CA ALA A 82 -8.26 -2.76 16.01
C ALA A 82 -7.34 -2.29 14.87
N PHE A 83 -7.90 -1.82 13.75
CA PHE A 83 -7.14 -1.45 12.55
C PHE A 83 -7.38 0.01 12.15
N SER A 84 -6.35 0.65 11.60
CA SER A 84 -6.45 1.98 11.00
C SER A 84 -7.10 1.95 9.62
N LEU A 85 -6.86 0.86 8.88
CA LEU A 85 -7.45 0.57 7.59
C LEU A 85 -7.50 -0.95 7.42
N TYR A 86 -8.56 -1.47 6.82
CA TYR A 86 -8.67 -2.89 6.48
C TYR A 86 -9.47 -3.08 5.21
N TRP A 87 -9.21 -4.18 4.50
CA TRP A 87 -9.95 -4.54 3.29
C TRP A 87 -9.88 -6.03 3.02
N ARG A 88 -10.75 -6.52 2.13
CA ARG A 88 -10.65 -7.87 1.57
C ARG A 88 -10.26 -7.80 0.09
N ALA A 89 -9.38 -8.69 -0.33
CA ALA A 89 -9.01 -8.86 -1.72
C ALA A 89 -8.58 -10.30 -1.99
N HIS A 90 -9.05 -10.88 -3.10
CA HIS A 90 -8.69 -12.24 -3.51
C HIS A 90 -8.90 -13.30 -2.42
N GLY A 91 -10.00 -13.19 -1.66
CA GLY A 91 -10.31 -14.12 -0.56
C GLY A 91 -9.49 -13.93 0.71
N LEU A 92 -8.62 -12.92 0.77
CA LEU A 92 -7.77 -12.63 1.93
C LEU A 92 -8.19 -11.32 2.60
N GLY A 93 -8.06 -11.26 3.92
CA GLY A 93 -8.13 -10.05 4.73
C GLY A 93 -6.77 -9.37 4.82
N TYR A 94 -6.77 -8.05 4.73
CA TYR A 94 -5.60 -7.19 4.87
C TYR A 94 -5.93 -6.09 5.85
N ALA A 95 -5.00 -5.74 6.73
CA ALA A 95 -5.16 -4.66 7.67
C ALA A 95 -3.85 -3.90 7.93
N LEU A 96 -4.01 -2.64 8.33
CA LEU A 96 -2.96 -1.80 8.88
C LEU A 96 -3.20 -1.60 10.38
N PRO A 97 -2.18 -1.78 11.22
CA PRO A 97 -2.32 -1.65 12.68
C PRO A 97 -2.65 -0.21 13.10
N ARG A 98 -3.21 -0.03 14.30
CA ARG A 98 -3.47 1.29 14.91
C ARG A 98 -2.24 2.15 15.12
N SER A 99 -1.04 1.56 15.14
CA SER A 99 0.22 2.32 15.18
C SER A 99 0.41 3.25 13.99
N VAL A 100 -0.29 3.02 12.86
CA VAL A 100 -0.32 3.95 11.73
C VAL A 100 -0.94 5.29 12.12
N GLU A 101 -2.06 5.29 12.84
CA GLU A 101 -2.71 6.53 13.30
C GLU A 101 -1.83 7.29 14.29
N ALA A 102 -1.14 6.59 15.19
CA ALA A 102 -0.19 7.19 16.13
C ALA A 102 0.97 7.87 15.37
N ALA A 103 1.60 7.16 14.43
CA ALA A 103 2.69 7.73 13.62
C ALA A 103 2.23 8.96 12.80
N LEU A 104 1.03 8.92 12.22
CA LEU A 104 0.47 10.05 11.49
C LEU A 104 0.18 11.25 12.42
N ALA A 105 -0.32 10.98 13.63
CA ALA A 105 -0.55 12.02 14.63
C ALA A 105 0.76 12.70 15.06
N ASP A 106 1.86 11.94 15.15
CA ASP A 106 3.21 12.42 15.46
C ASP A 106 3.89 13.15 14.28
N GLY A 107 3.20 13.29 13.15
CA GLY A 107 3.71 14.01 11.98
C GLY A 107 4.57 13.18 11.03
N ALA A 108 4.63 11.85 11.21
CA ALA A 108 5.42 10.98 10.35
C ALA A 108 4.81 10.82 8.95
N VAL A 109 5.67 10.47 7.99
CA VAL A 109 5.27 9.99 6.67
C VAL A 109 5.15 8.47 6.74
N VAL A 110 3.92 7.96 6.67
CA VAL A 110 3.63 6.51 6.72
C VAL A 110 3.47 5.98 5.31
N VAL A 111 4.26 4.98 4.91
CA VAL A 111 4.27 4.44 3.55
C VAL A 111 3.75 3.01 3.53
N SER A 112 2.68 2.75 2.78
CA SER A 112 2.13 1.39 2.67
C SER A 112 1.64 1.02 1.28
N ASN A 113 1.87 -0.24 0.91
CA ASN A 113 1.33 -0.85 -0.30
C ASN A 113 -0.13 -1.25 -0.07
N ILE A 114 -1.07 -0.59 -0.76
CA ILE A 114 -2.50 -0.90 -0.70
C ILE A 114 -3.06 -1.20 -2.10
N SER A 115 -4.27 -1.77 -2.14
CA SER A 115 -4.98 -1.93 -3.41
C SER A 115 -5.48 -0.58 -3.92
N ARG A 116 -5.49 -0.37 -5.24
CA ARG A 116 -6.05 0.83 -5.87
C ARG A 116 -7.50 1.08 -5.47
N ALA A 117 -8.29 0.02 -5.33
CA ALA A 117 -9.69 0.11 -4.89
C ALA A 117 -9.84 0.64 -3.45
N GLN A 118 -8.76 0.65 -2.66
CA GLN A 118 -8.75 1.11 -1.27
C GLN A 118 -8.25 2.54 -1.11
N VAL A 119 -7.87 3.21 -2.20
CA VAL A 119 -7.44 4.62 -2.14
C VAL A 119 -8.58 5.51 -1.65
N ALA A 120 -9.82 5.29 -2.11
CA ALA A 120 -10.97 6.05 -1.63
C ALA A 120 -11.22 5.85 -0.13
N ALA A 121 -11.16 4.60 0.34
CA ALA A 121 -11.28 4.29 1.76
C ALA A 121 -10.14 4.93 2.59
N ALA A 122 -8.90 4.90 2.09
CA ALA A 122 -7.78 5.57 2.74
C ALA A 122 -7.93 7.10 2.78
N ARG A 123 -8.51 7.71 1.72
CA ARG A 123 -8.84 9.15 1.70
C ARG A 123 -9.93 9.54 2.70
N ALA A 124 -10.85 8.62 3.02
CA ALA A 124 -11.84 8.82 4.05
C ALA A 124 -11.27 8.61 5.47
N ALA A 125 -10.30 7.70 5.62
CA ALA A 125 -9.71 7.35 6.92
C ALA A 125 -8.63 8.33 7.39
N PHE A 126 -7.86 8.94 6.47
CA PHE A 126 -6.70 9.78 6.81
C PHE A 126 -6.82 11.20 6.26
N ALA A 127 -6.47 12.18 7.10
CA ALA A 127 -6.61 13.61 6.77
C ALA A 127 -5.71 14.07 5.61
N ARG A 128 -4.44 13.63 5.59
CA ARG A 128 -3.49 13.88 4.50
C ARG A 128 -3.06 12.57 3.87
N ILE A 129 -3.14 12.52 2.56
CA ILE A 129 -2.83 11.33 1.78
C ILE A 129 -2.22 11.69 0.44
N ALA A 130 -1.17 10.96 0.06
CA ALA A 130 -0.58 11.01 -1.26
C ALA A 130 -0.60 9.61 -1.90
N VAL A 131 -0.71 9.57 -3.21
CA VAL A 131 -0.78 8.33 -4.00
C VAL A 131 0.44 8.25 -4.92
N VAL A 132 1.27 7.23 -4.71
CA VAL A 132 2.38 6.87 -5.59
C VAL A 132 1.95 5.67 -6.44
N SER A 133 1.84 5.86 -7.74
CA SER A 133 1.58 4.79 -8.70
C SER A 133 2.90 4.19 -9.21
N VAL A 134 3.14 2.91 -8.95
CA VAL A 134 4.28 2.16 -9.50
C VAL A 134 3.78 1.27 -10.63
N THR A 135 4.35 1.43 -11.81
CA THR A 135 4.01 0.66 -13.01
C THR A 135 5.27 0.16 -13.72
N ALA A 136 5.10 -0.67 -14.73
CA ALA A 136 6.14 -1.11 -15.64
C ALA A 136 5.48 -1.57 -16.95
N PRO A 137 6.21 -1.63 -18.08
CA PRO A 137 5.69 -2.22 -19.31
C PRO A 137 5.18 -3.65 -19.07
N ASP A 138 4.10 -4.03 -19.75
CA ASP A 138 3.45 -5.34 -19.57
C ASP A 138 4.46 -6.50 -19.73
N ALA A 139 5.39 -6.39 -20.69
CA ALA A 139 6.44 -7.38 -20.90
C ALA A 139 7.37 -7.54 -19.69
N VAL A 140 7.72 -6.44 -19.01
CA VAL A 140 8.54 -6.46 -17.78
C VAL A 140 7.75 -7.09 -16.63
N ILE A 141 6.48 -6.73 -16.47
CA ILE A 141 5.61 -7.32 -15.43
C ILE A 141 5.44 -8.81 -15.68
N ALA A 142 5.16 -9.22 -16.92
CA ALA A 142 5.03 -10.61 -17.31
C ALA A 142 6.30 -11.41 -16.99
N GLY A 143 7.47 -10.90 -17.38
CA GLY A 143 8.76 -11.53 -17.08
C GLY A 143 9.00 -11.71 -15.58
N ARG A 144 8.67 -10.68 -14.77
CA ARG A 144 8.78 -10.74 -13.31
C ARG A 144 7.79 -11.72 -12.67
N LEU A 145 6.58 -11.82 -13.19
CA LEU A 145 5.58 -12.78 -12.70
C LEU A 145 5.98 -14.21 -13.07
N ALA A 146 6.45 -14.43 -14.30
CA ALA A 146 6.93 -15.73 -14.78
C ALA A 146 8.15 -16.22 -13.97
N ALA A 147 9.12 -15.33 -13.69
CA ALA A 147 10.31 -15.65 -12.90
C ALA A 147 9.99 -16.11 -11.45
N ARG A 148 8.80 -15.79 -10.92
CA ARG A 148 8.37 -16.28 -9.61
C ARG A 148 7.92 -17.74 -9.63
N GLY A 149 7.66 -18.32 -10.81
CA GLY A 149 7.39 -19.76 -11.01
C GLY A 149 6.07 -20.28 -10.42
N ARG A 150 5.13 -19.39 -10.06
CA ARG A 150 3.88 -19.76 -9.34
C ARG A 150 2.61 -19.73 -10.19
N GLU A 151 2.69 -19.25 -11.43
CA GLU A 151 1.53 -18.87 -12.23
C GLU A 151 1.71 -19.31 -13.69
N SER A 152 0.63 -19.75 -14.34
CA SER A 152 0.62 -20.06 -15.76
C SER A 152 0.64 -18.77 -16.62
N ALA A 153 0.99 -18.89 -17.90
CA ALA A 153 0.98 -17.76 -18.83
C ALA A 153 -0.41 -17.11 -18.96
N GLU A 154 -1.48 -17.92 -18.92
CA GLU A 154 -2.87 -17.48 -18.95
C GLU A 154 -3.22 -16.68 -17.67
N THR A 155 -2.74 -17.16 -16.52
CA THR A 155 -2.93 -16.47 -15.23
C THR A 155 -2.23 -15.12 -15.22
N ILE A 156 -1.01 -15.04 -15.76
CA ILE A 156 -0.24 -13.80 -15.89
C ILE A 156 -0.96 -12.81 -16.82
N THR A 157 -1.45 -13.27 -17.97
CA THR A 157 -2.19 -12.44 -18.94
C THR A 157 -3.47 -11.89 -18.31
N ALA A 158 -4.23 -12.73 -17.60
CA ALA A 158 -5.43 -12.29 -16.90
C ALA A 158 -5.13 -11.25 -15.80
N ARG A 159 -3.98 -11.35 -15.12
CA ARG A 159 -3.53 -10.36 -14.13
C ARG A 159 -3.17 -9.03 -14.76
N LEU A 160 -2.48 -9.03 -15.91
CA LEU A 160 -2.17 -7.82 -16.66
C LEU A 160 -3.45 -7.09 -17.11
N ALA A 161 -4.42 -7.83 -17.63
CA ALA A 161 -5.72 -7.27 -18.05
C ALA A 161 -6.48 -6.63 -16.88
N ARG A 162 -6.59 -7.31 -15.73
CA ARG A 162 -7.17 -6.74 -14.50
C ARG A 162 -6.40 -5.52 -13.99
N GLY A 163 -5.08 -5.51 -14.21
CA GLY A 163 -4.18 -4.41 -13.89
C GLY A 163 -4.56 -3.09 -14.56
N LYS A 164 -5.22 -3.14 -15.72
CA LYS A 164 -5.64 -1.96 -16.50
C LYS A 164 -7.03 -1.43 -16.12
N ALA A 165 -7.89 -2.28 -15.56
CA ALA A 165 -9.31 -1.96 -15.34
C ALA A 165 -9.59 -1.03 -14.14
N VAL A 166 -8.61 -0.78 -13.27
CA VAL A 166 -8.79 0.05 -12.07
C VAL A 166 -7.86 1.25 -12.14
N MET A 167 -8.39 2.38 -12.62
CA MET A 167 -7.75 3.68 -12.53
C MET A 167 -8.26 4.42 -11.28
N PRO A 168 -7.38 5.08 -10.51
CA PRO A 168 -7.82 5.93 -9.43
C PRO A 168 -8.64 7.10 -9.98
N ASP A 169 -9.65 7.55 -9.23
CA ASP A 169 -10.53 8.68 -9.58
C ASP A 169 -9.78 10.01 -9.73
N ARG A 170 -8.53 10.07 -9.24
CA ARG A 170 -7.61 11.21 -9.35
C ARG A 170 -6.25 10.74 -9.83
N ALA A 171 -5.55 11.61 -10.54
CA ALA A 171 -4.15 11.38 -10.91
C ALA A 171 -3.30 11.12 -9.64
N PRO A 172 -2.33 10.19 -9.70
CA PRO A 172 -1.39 9.97 -8.60
C PRO A 172 -0.46 11.19 -8.44
N ASP A 173 -0.08 11.48 -7.20
CA ASP A 173 0.88 12.53 -6.85
C ASP A 173 2.29 12.23 -7.38
N LEU A 174 2.61 10.96 -7.59
CA LEU A 174 3.82 10.50 -8.27
C LEU A 174 3.54 9.25 -9.10
N THR A 175 4.05 9.20 -10.33
CA THR A 175 4.13 7.96 -11.11
C THR A 175 5.57 7.51 -11.28
N ILE A 176 5.86 6.27 -10.90
CA ILE A 176 7.16 5.63 -11.08
C ILE A 176 6.99 4.50 -12.11
N VAL A 177 7.66 4.64 -13.25
CA VAL A 177 7.87 3.53 -14.19
C VAL A 177 9.12 2.77 -13.74
N ASN A 178 8.93 1.53 -13.32
CA ASN A 178 9.96 0.64 -12.77
C ASN A 178 10.40 -0.39 -13.82
N ASP A 179 10.98 0.11 -14.91
CA ASP A 179 11.54 -0.63 -16.04
C ASP A 179 13.08 -0.63 -16.09
N GLY A 180 13.73 0.21 -15.29
CA GLY A 180 15.18 0.24 -15.10
C GLY A 180 15.64 -0.43 -13.80
N SER A 181 16.71 0.11 -13.20
CA SER A 181 17.25 -0.40 -11.94
C SER A 181 16.36 -0.04 -10.74
N VAL A 182 16.39 -0.91 -9.72
CA VAL A 182 15.64 -0.69 -8.47
C VAL A 182 16.11 0.58 -7.78
N GLU A 183 17.40 0.88 -7.85
CA GLU A 183 18.02 2.07 -7.25
C GLU A 183 17.45 3.34 -7.89
N ALA A 184 17.42 3.42 -9.23
CA ALA A 184 16.91 4.59 -9.93
C ALA A 184 15.43 4.84 -9.63
N ALA A 185 14.60 3.79 -9.62
CA ALA A 185 13.18 3.90 -9.27
C ALA A 185 12.97 4.17 -7.77
N GLY A 186 13.79 3.58 -6.91
CA GLY A 186 13.75 3.72 -5.46
C GLY A 186 14.15 5.12 -5.00
N GLU A 187 15.16 5.73 -5.61
CA GLU A 187 15.56 7.11 -5.30
C GLU A 187 14.47 8.14 -5.68
N LYS A 188 13.66 7.87 -6.71
CA LYS A 188 12.47 8.71 -7.00
C LYS A 188 11.46 8.67 -5.86
N LEU A 189 11.19 7.49 -5.32
CA LEU A 189 10.31 7.33 -4.15
C LEU A 189 10.90 8.04 -2.93
N VAL A 190 12.19 7.84 -2.64
CA VAL A 190 12.89 8.49 -1.52
C VAL A 190 12.84 10.02 -1.62
N ALA A 191 13.10 10.58 -2.81
CA ALA A 191 13.05 12.02 -3.04
C ALA A 191 11.65 12.58 -2.77
N PHE A 192 10.61 11.90 -3.25
CA PHE A 192 9.21 12.26 -2.98
C PHE A 192 8.89 12.25 -1.49
N LEU A 193 9.26 11.18 -0.77
CA LEU A 193 9.03 11.06 0.66
C LEU A 193 9.74 12.16 1.46
N ARG A 194 10.99 12.50 1.12
CA ARG A 194 11.69 13.64 1.75
C ARG A 194 11.10 15.00 1.41
N GLY A 195 10.52 15.15 0.23
CA GLY A 195 9.79 16.35 -0.18
C GLY A 195 8.58 16.58 0.72
N ALA A 196 7.84 15.52 1.03
CA ALA A 196 6.63 15.58 1.85
C ALA A 196 6.85 16.07 3.30
N LEU A 197 8.07 16.00 3.83
CA LEU A 197 8.40 16.56 5.15
C LEU A 197 8.51 18.10 5.16
N ARG A 198 8.63 18.73 3.99
CA ARG A 198 8.87 20.17 3.86
C ARG A 198 7.57 20.99 3.77
N ASP A 199 6.42 20.31 3.69
CA ASP A 199 5.07 20.89 3.53
C ASP A 199 4.23 20.81 4.83
#